data_AF-A0A4V1MGF9-F1
#
_entry.id   AF-A0A4V1MGF9-F1
#
_cell.length_a   1.000
_cell.length_b   1.000
_cell.length_c   1.000
_cell.angle_alpha   90.00
_cell.angle_beta   90.00
_cell.angle_gamma   90.00
#
_symmetry.space_group_name_H-M   'P 1'
#
loop_
_entity.id
_entity.type
_entity.pdbx_description
1 polymer ?
#
loop_
_entity_poly.entity_id
_entity_poly.type
_entity_poly.pdbx_seq_one_letter_code
_entity_poly.pdbx_strand_id
1 'polypeptide(L)'
;MPRIKDLSTSTSLSQSTARDKQETETMYLEITSKGSKFYSKDYFQSDSTMQAITEKDTQSLNINLGSFKFKGRIRYNIEKMYPDYSTNFFTTLGSDEYQVQENRKQNWKTLPEKEKIIFLK
;
A
#
# COMPACT_ATOMS: atom_id res chain seq x y z
N MET A 1 48.30 -31.21 13.42
CA MET A 1 47.18 -31.16 14.37
C MET A 1 46.31 -29.94 14.06
N PRO A 2 45.21 -30.09 13.30
CA PRO A 2 44.28 -28.99 13.01
C PRO A 2 43.19 -28.93 14.09
N ARG A 3 42.80 -27.71 14.52
CA ARG A 3 41.66 -27.49 15.41
C ARG A 3 40.51 -26.93 14.56
N ILE A 4 39.59 -27.82 14.18
CA ILE A 4 38.31 -27.48 13.56
C ILE A 4 37.51 -26.66 14.59
N LYS A 5 37.02 -25.48 14.18
CA LYS A 5 36.01 -24.74 14.94
C LYS A 5 34.70 -24.86 14.17
N ASP A 6 33.78 -25.61 14.77
CA ASP A 6 32.41 -25.78 14.28
C ASP A 6 31.58 -24.51 14.52
N LEU A 7 30.85 -24.14 13.46
CA LEU A 7 29.44 -23.74 13.41
C LEU A 7 28.84 -22.86 14.53
N SER A 8 28.45 -21.64 14.18
CA SER A 8 27.01 -21.26 14.10
C SER A 8 26.85 -19.85 13.56
N THR A 9 26.70 -19.75 12.24
CA THR A 9 26.12 -18.56 11.61
C THR A 9 24.62 -18.57 11.94
N SER A 10 24.17 -17.81 12.93
CA SER A 10 22.74 -17.55 13.13
C SER A 10 22.26 -16.52 12.10
N THR A 11 22.27 -16.91 10.82
CA THR A 11 21.43 -16.24 9.83
C THR A 11 20.00 -16.45 10.28
N SER A 12 19.33 -15.39 10.75
CA SER A 12 17.89 -15.39 10.95
C SER A 12 17.24 -15.58 9.59
N LEU A 13 17.04 -16.84 9.20
CA LEU A 13 16.19 -17.21 8.09
C LEU A 13 14.78 -16.79 8.50
N SER A 14 14.37 -15.58 8.10
CA SER A 14 12.96 -15.19 8.22
C SER A 14 12.17 -16.27 7.51
N GLN A 15 11.25 -16.93 8.22
CA GLN A 15 10.29 -17.88 7.68
C GLN A 15 9.35 -17.13 6.71
N SER A 16 9.88 -16.76 5.55
CA SER A 16 9.16 -16.22 4.42
C SER A 16 8.44 -17.38 3.78
N THR A 17 7.33 -17.82 4.39
CA THR A 17 6.21 -18.59 3.81
C THR A 17 5.30 -19.05 4.97
N ALA A 18 4.70 -18.12 5.71
CA ALA A 18 3.51 -18.45 6.51
C ALA A 18 2.30 -18.45 5.55
N ARG A 19 2.18 -19.49 4.69
CA ARG A 19 1.06 -19.58 3.72
C ARG A 19 -0.31 -19.59 4.39
N ASP A 20 -0.35 -19.91 5.67
CA ASP A 20 -1.59 -20.08 6.45
C ASP A 20 -2.11 -18.77 7.04
N LYS A 21 -1.34 -17.65 6.96
CA LYS A 21 -1.86 -16.34 7.35
C LYS A 21 -2.52 -15.67 6.16
N GLN A 22 -3.83 -15.88 6.05
CA GLN A 22 -4.67 -15.04 5.21
C GLN A 22 -4.75 -13.65 5.83
N GLU A 23 -4.21 -12.67 5.13
CA GLU A 23 -4.28 -11.27 5.51
C GLU A 23 -5.22 -10.55 4.54
N THR A 24 -6.09 -9.70 5.08
CA THR A 24 -7.07 -8.94 4.32
C THR A 24 -6.78 -7.45 4.44
N GLU A 25 -7.02 -6.72 3.35
CA GLU A 25 -6.86 -5.28 3.32
C GLU A 25 -8.04 -4.65 2.60
N THR A 26 -8.62 -3.62 3.21
CA THR A 26 -9.74 -2.89 2.61
C THR A 26 -9.21 -1.74 1.77
N MET A 27 -9.57 -1.75 0.49
CA MET A 27 -9.26 -0.66 -0.43
C MET A 27 -10.46 0.27 -0.59
N TYR A 28 -10.21 1.57 -0.58
CA TYR A 28 -11.21 2.60 -0.85
C TYR A 28 -11.08 3.07 -2.29
N LEU A 29 -12.23 3.27 -2.93
CA LEU A 29 -12.36 3.97 -4.20
C LEU A 29 -13.16 5.24 -3.95
N GLU A 30 -12.45 6.37 -3.89
CA GLU A 30 -13.04 7.69 -3.79
C GLU A 30 -13.24 8.26 -5.19
N ILE A 31 -14.43 8.83 -5.45
CA ILE A 31 -14.79 9.35 -6.77
C ILE A 31 -15.30 10.77 -6.60
N THR A 32 -14.76 11.68 -7.42
CA THR A 32 -15.17 13.09 -7.50
C THR A 32 -15.42 13.46 -8.96
N SER A 33 -15.91 14.68 -9.21
CA SER A 33 -16.07 15.19 -10.58
C SER A 33 -14.73 15.35 -11.32
N LYS A 34 -13.61 15.49 -10.59
CA LYS A 34 -12.28 15.70 -11.17
C LYS A 34 -11.52 14.40 -11.43
N GLY A 35 -11.98 13.27 -10.88
CA GLY A 35 -11.24 12.02 -10.94
C GLY A 35 -11.61 11.02 -9.86
N SER A 36 -10.78 10.01 -9.69
CA SER A 36 -10.90 9.02 -8.61
C SER A 36 -9.55 8.71 -7.97
N LYS A 37 -9.60 8.25 -6.72
CA LYS A 37 -8.44 7.79 -5.96
C LYS A 37 -8.71 6.42 -5.37
N PHE A 38 -7.79 5.49 -5.60
CA PHE A 38 -7.83 4.13 -5.09
C PHE A 38 -6.66 3.89 -4.13
N TYR A 39 -6.95 3.57 -2.87
CA TYR A 39 -5.95 3.54 -1.81
C TYR A 39 -6.33 2.60 -0.66
N SER A 40 -5.35 2.18 0.13
CA SER A 40 -5.59 1.38 1.34
C SER A 40 -6.17 2.22 2.46
N LYS A 41 -7.25 1.73 3.06
CA LYS A 41 -7.85 2.33 4.26
C LYS A 41 -6.86 2.33 5.43
N ASP A 42 -6.26 1.18 5.71
CA ASP A 42 -5.43 1.00 6.90
C ASP A 42 -4.13 1.80 6.80
N TYR A 43 -3.57 1.89 5.58
CA TYR A 43 -2.41 2.74 5.31
C TYR A 43 -2.76 4.22 5.54
N PHE A 44 -3.86 4.69 4.96
CA PHE A 44 -4.32 6.08 5.10
C PHE A 44 -4.58 6.48 6.56
N GLN A 45 -5.22 5.61 7.32
CA GLN A 45 -5.46 5.83 8.76
C GLN A 45 -4.17 5.86 9.57
N SER A 46 -3.22 4.98 9.25
CA SER A 46 -1.92 4.93 9.92
C SER A 46 -1.09 6.17 9.65
N ASP A 47 -1.05 6.61 8.39
CA ASP A 47 -0.37 7.83 7.97
C ASP A 47 -0.95 9.06 8.68
N SER A 48 -2.27 9.21 8.66
CA SER A 48 -2.97 10.31 9.37
C SER A 48 -2.69 10.31 10.88
N THR A 49 -2.65 9.14 11.50
CA THR A 49 -2.37 9.01 12.94
C THR A 49 -0.91 9.33 13.25
N MET A 50 0.03 8.87 12.41
CA MET A 50 1.45 9.20 12.52
C MET A 50 1.68 10.70 12.42
N GLN A 51 1.04 11.34 11.45
CA GLN A 51 1.10 12.78 11.26
C GLN A 51 0.59 13.51 12.51
N ALA A 52 -0.58 13.13 13.04
CA ALA A 52 -1.13 13.75 14.24
C ALA A 52 -0.24 13.58 15.49
N ILE A 53 0.38 12.41 15.66
CA ILE A 53 1.36 12.18 16.75
C ILE A 53 2.56 13.10 16.57
N THR A 54 3.11 13.16 15.35
CA THR A 54 4.27 13.98 15.04
C THR A 54 3.96 15.47 15.27
N GLU A 55 2.83 15.96 14.80
CA GLU A 55 2.38 17.34 14.98
C GLU A 55 2.21 17.70 16.46
N LYS A 56 1.58 16.83 17.25
CA LYS A 56 1.46 17.02 18.70
C LYS A 56 2.83 17.07 19.38
N ASP A 57 3.70 16.15 19.00
CA ASP A 57 5.01 16.00 19.63
C ASP A 57 6.01 17.04 19.12
N THR A 58 5.80 17.75 18.01
CA THR A 58 6.69 18.84 17.55
C THR A 58 6.82 20.00 18.56
N GLN A 59 5.90 20.10 19.52
CA GLN A 59 6.01 21.02 20.66
C GLN A 59 7.00 20.54 21.74
N SER A 60 7.45 19.29 21.63
CA SER A 60 8.39 18.62 22.53
C SER A 60 9.60 18.09 21.73
N LEU A 61 10.80 18.17 22.28
CA LEU A 61 12.02 17.77 21.55
C LEU A 61 12.17 16.24 21.36
N ASN A 62 11.18 15.43 21.74
CA ASN A 62 11.25 13.97 21.73
C ASN A 62 9.91 13.37 21.25
N ILE A 63 9.87 12.93 19.99
CA ILE A 63 8.71 12.21 19.44
C ILE A 63 8.70 10.79 20.02
N ASN A 64 7.62 10.42 20.74
CA ASN A 64 7.51 9.08 21.31
C ASN A 64 6.61 8.19 20.43
N LEU A 65 7.24 7.36 19.61
CA LEU A 65 6.56 6.45 18.69
C LEU A 65 6.41 5.02 19.22
N GLY A 66 6.83 4.74 20.47
CA GLY A 66 7.05 3.38 20.96
C GLY A 66 5.81 2.47 20.94
N SER A 67 4.61 3.03 21.03
CA SER A 67 3.36 2.27 20.97
C SER A 67 2.69 2.27 19.59
N PHE A 68 3.16 3.10 18.65
CA PHE A 68 2.53 3.20 17.35
C PHE A 68 2.96 2.04 16.45
N LYS A 69 1.97 1.38 15.85
CA LYS A 69 2.19 0.31 14.87
C LYS A 69 1.55 0.75 13.56
N PHE A 70 2.39 0.95 12.55
CA PHE A 70 1.92 1.26 11.21
C PHE A 70 1.15 0.06 10.65
N LYS A 71 -0.07 0.28 10.17
CA LYS A 71 -0.95 -0.72 9.55
C LYS A 71 -1.09 -0.46 8.04
N GLY A 72 -1.56 -1.46 7.32
CA GLY A 72 -1.69 -1.42 5.87
C GLY A 72 -0.45 -1.96 5.18
N ARG A 73 -0.62 -2.99 4.36
CA ARG A 73 0.46 -3.60 3.58
C ARG A 73 0.52 -3.02 2.17
N ILE A 74 -0.61 -2.55 1.67
CA ILE A 74 -0.71 -1.86 0.39
C ILE A 74 -0.39 -0.39 0.60
N ARG A 75 0.84 -0.01 0.22
CA ARG A 75 1.33 1.38 0.32
C ARG A 75 1.10 2.18 -0.96
N TYR A 76 0.81 1.52 -2.07
CA TYR A 76 0.57 2.21 -3.32
C TYR A 76 -0.83 2.84 -3.33
N ASN A 77 -0.99 3.90 -4.12
CA ASN A 77 -2.29 4.43 -4.47
C ASN A 77 -2.34 4.80 -5.96
N ILE A 78 -3.54 4.83 -6.51
CA ILE A 78 -3.79 5.14 -7.91
C ILE A 78 -4.72 6.33 -7.96
N GLU A 79 -4.31 7.37 -8.68
CA GLU A 79 -5.17 8.51 -9.01
C GLU A 79 -5.47 8.50 -10.50
N LYS A 80 -6.74 8.71 -10.84
CA LYS A 80 -7.19 8.82 -12.23
C LYS A 80 -7.87 10.17 -12.41
N MET A 81 -7.37 10.97 -13.36
CA MET A 81 -7.88 12.31 -13.63
C MET A 81 -8.91 12.27 -14.75
N TYR A 82 -9.95 13.10 -14.62
CA TYR A 82 -11.00 13.28 -15.64
C TYR A 82 -10.90 14.67 -16.25
N PRO A 83 -11.24 14.83 -17.55
CA PRO A 83 -11.85 13.85 -18.46
C PRO A 83 -10.86 13.06 -19.32
N ASP A 84 -9.56 13.33 -19.17
CA ASP A 84 -8.50 12.76 -20.01
C ASP A 84 -8.15 11.30 -19.66
N TYR A 85 -8.58 10.83 -18.49
CA TYR A 85 -8.34 9.48 -17.97
C TYR A 85 -6.87 9.13 -17.74
N SER A 86 -6.00 10.15 -17.66
CA SER A 86 -4.61 9.96 -17.25
C SER A 86 -4.56 9.38 -15.83
N THR A 87 -3.58 8.51 -15.61
CA THR A 87 -3.47 7.73 -14.37
C THR A 87 -2.10 7.93 -13.76
N ASN A 88 -2.05 8.30 -12.49
CA ASN A 88 -0.83 8.35 -11.70
C ASN A 88 -0.83 7.16 -10.74
N PHE A 89 0.26 6.39 -10.77
CA PHE A 89 0.53 5.32 -9.82
C PHE A 89 1.62 5.77 -8.86
N PHE A 90 1.26 5.90 -7.59
CA PHE A 90 2.18 6.26 -6.52
C PHE A 90 2.61 5.01 -5.78
N THR A 91 3.92 4.79 -5.64
CA THR A 91 4.46 3.61 -4.95
C THR A 91 5.79 3.94 -4.27
N THR A 92 6.22 3.08 -3.37
CA THR A 92 7.50 3.19 -2.66
C THR A 92 8.42 2.06 -3.07
N LEU A 93 9.68 2.35 -3.37
CA LEU A 93 10.73 1.35 -3.51
C LEU A 93 11.87 1.70 -2.55
N GLY A 94 12.09 0.86 -1.55
CA GLY A 94 13.01 1.19 -0.46
C GLY A 94 12.51 2.39 0.34
N SER A 95 13.34 3.43 0.42
CA SER A 95 13.03 4.70 1.10
C SER A 95 12.47 5.76 0.16
N ASP A 96 12.47 5.49 -1.15
CA ASP A 96 12.10 6.48 -2.17
C ASP A 96 10.65 6.30 -2.62
N GLU A 97 9.98 7.44 -2.82
CA GLU A 97 8.65 7.52 -3.41
C GLU A 97 8.73 7.79 -4.91
N TYR A 98 7.89 7.08 -5.66
CA TYR A 98 7.82 7.17 -7.10
C TYR A 98 6.39 7.49 -7.54
N GLN A 99 6.28 8.42 -8.49
CA GLN A 99 5.08 8.64 -9.27
C GLN A 99 5.33 8.14 -10.71
N VAL A 100 4.54 7.16 -11.13
CA VAL A 100 4.55 6.65 -12.51
C VAL A 100 3.29 7.16 -13.21
N GLN A 101 3.49 7.98 -14.23
CA GLN A 101 2.39 8.51 -15.05
C GLN A 101 2.09 7.56 -16.22
N GLU A 102 0.82 7.23 -16.38
CA GLU A 102 0.27 6.43 -17.47
C GLU A 102 -0.78 7.25 -18.23
N ASN A 103 -0.54 7.46 -19.52
CA ASN A 103 -1.40 8.25 -20.40
C ASN A 103 -1.97 7.44 -21.57
N ARG A 104 -1.64 6.14 -21.68
CA ARG A 104 -2.15 5.28 -22.73
C ARG A 104 -3.64 5.04 -22.53
N LYS A 105 -4.40 5.23 -23.61
CA LYS A 105 -5.83 4.92 -23.63
C LYS A 105 -6.02 3.41 -23.66
N GLN A 106 -6.83 2.90 -22.73
CA GLN A 106 -7.10 1.48 -22.65
C GLN A 106 -8.11 1.07 -23.72
N ASN A 107 -7.68 0.21 -24.65
CA ASN A 107 -8.54 -0.32 -25.70
C ASN A 107 -9.15 -1.64 -25.25
N TRP A 108 -10.38 -1.59 -24.75
CA TRP A 108 -11.12 -2.76 -24.30
C TRP A 108 -11.93 -3.36 -25.45
N LYS A 109 -11.72 -4.65 -25.73
CA LYS A 109 -12.61 -5.40 -26.63
C LYS A 109 -13.82 -5.88 -25.83
N THR A 110 -14.98 -5.26 -26.04
CA THR A 110 -16.23 -5.74 -25.47
C THR A 110 -16.61 -7.06 -26.15
N LEU A 111 -16.75 -8.12 -25.37
CA LEU A 111 -17.30 -9.38 -25.86
C LEU A 111 -18.82 -9.24 -26.05
N PRO A 112 -19.42 -9.92 -27.04
CA PRO A 112 -20.86 -9.85 -27.27
C PRO A 112 -21.68 -10.52 -26.16
N GLU A 113 -21.05 -11.39 -25.37
CA GLU A 113 -21.66 -12.05 -24.23
C GLU A 113 -21.76 -11.07 -23.05
N LYS A 114 -23.01 -10.75 -22.67
CA LYS A 114 -23.30 -9.92 -21.50
C LYS A 114 -23.65 -10.84 -20.33
N GLU A 115 -22.75 -10.98 -19.37
CA GLU A 115 -23.09 -11.61 -18.10
C GLU A 115 -24.18 -10.78 -17.39
N LYS A 116 -25.24 -11.44 -16.92
CA LYS A 116 -26.23 -10.81 -16.04
C LYS A 116 -25.59 -10.60 -14.68
N ILE A 117 -25.25 -9.37 -14.34
CA ILE A 117 -24.87 -9.00 -12.96
C ILE A 117 -26.15 -9.02 -12.12
N ILE A 118 -26.30 -10.04 -11.27
CA ILE A 118 -27.44 -10.14 -10.34
C ILE A 118 -27.02 -9.46 -9.03
N PHE A 119 -27.63 -8.31 -8.71
CA PHE A 119 -27.50 -7.73 -7.38
C PHE A 119 -28.48 -8.43 -6.45
N LEU A 120 -27.97 -9.19 -5.47
CA LEU A 120 -28.79 -9.70 -4.37
C LEU A 120 -29.15 -8.51 -3.46
N LYS A 121 -30.44 -8.31 -3.23
CA LYS A 121 -31.01 -7.30 -2.33
C LYS A 121 -30.90 -7.72 -0.87
#